data_AF-A0A2G3J518-F1
#
_entry.id   AF-A0A2G3J518-F1
#
_cell.length_a   1.000
_cell.length_b   1.000
_cell.length_c   1.000
_cell.angle_alpha   90.00
_cell.angle_beta   90.00
_cell.angle_gamma   90.00
#
_symmetry.space_group_name_H-M   'P 1'
#
loop_
_entity.id
_entity.type
_entity.pdbx_description
1 polymer ?
#
loop_
_entity_poly.entity_id
_entity_poly.type
_entity_poly.pdbx_seq_one_letter_code
_entity_poly.pdbx_strand_id
1 'polypeptide(L)'
;MGQRFVDWYSHTHRHSGIQFVTPSQRYQGQDKALLEKRHAVYHAARLARPERWRNATRNWSWQDEVQLNLDRAIEPKTPYVRLVVASEFSWA
;
A
#
# COMPACT_ATOMS: atom_id res chain seq x y z
N MET A 1 11.39 10.39 17.77
CA MET A 1 10.32 9.42 17.43
C MET A 1 10.23 9.06 15.95
N GLY A 2 10.79 9.86 15.01
CA GLY A 2 10.64 9.61 13.56
C GLY A 2 11.37 8.38 13.02
N GLN A 3 12.60 8.09 13.46
CA GLN A 3 13.42 7.03 12.86
C GLN A 3 12.77 5.64 12.93
N ARG A 4 12.25 5.27 14.11
CA ARG A 4 11.56 3.98 14.29
C ARG A 4 10.35 3.81 13.38
N PHE A 5 9.63 4.90 13.10
CA PHE A 5 8.50 4.87 12.17
C PHE A 5 8.97 4.66 10.73
N VAL A 6 10.00 5.40 10.29
CA VAL A 6 10.56 5.28 8.93
C VAL A 6 11.09 3.87 8.69
N ASP A 7 11.82 3.31 9.64
CA ASP A 7 12.38 1.96 9.54
C ASP A 7 11.26 0.91 9.45
N TRP A 8 10.24 1.05 10.29
CA TRP A 8 9.07 0.16 10.26
C TRP A 8 8.31 0.28 8.93
N TYR A 9 8.00 1.50 8.48
CA TYR A 9 7.27 1.76 7.24
C TYR A 9 7.99 1.17 6.02
N SER A 10 9.31 1.33 5.97
CA SER A 10 10.15 0.97 4.83
C SER A 10 10.50 -0.52 4.76
N HIS A 11 10.69 -1.17 5.91
CA HIS A 11 11.24 -2.53 5.98
C HIS A 11 10.33 -3.56 6.63
N THR A 12 9.33 -3.15 7.40
CA THR A 12 8.46 -4.08 8.16
C THR A 12 7.03 -4.06 7.66
N HIS A 13 6.44 -2.88 7.49
CA HIS A 13 5.05 -2.72 7.09
C HIS A 13 4.87 -3.10 5.61
N ARG A 14 3.95 -4.04 5.37
CA ARG A 14 3.58 -4.49 4.03
C ARG A 14 2.35 -3.73 3.57
N HIS A 15 2.49 -2.96 2.51
CA HIS A 15 1.45 -2.02 2.08
C HIS A 15 0.51 -2.68 1.08
N SER A 16 -0.79 -2.55 1.32
CA SER A 16 -1.82 -3.15 0.47
C SER A 16 -1.79 -2.61 -0.97
N GLY A 17 -1.41 -1.33 -1.15
CA GLY A 17 -1.27 -0.69 -2.46
C GLY A 17 -0.18 -1.29 -3.36
N ILE A 18 0.81 -1.97 -2.77
CA ILE A 18 1.87 -2.70 -3.50
C ILE A 18 1.77 -4.21 -3.28
N GLN A 19 0.54 -4.74 -3.16
CA GLN A 19 0.29 -6.17 -2.98
C GLN A 19 1.02 -6.78 -1.78
N PHE A 20 1.07 -6.03 -0.67
CA PHE A 20 1.69 -6.46 0.59
C PHE A 20 3.17 -6.82 0.45
N VAL A 21 3.93 -6.06 -0.34
CA VAL A 21 5.39 -5.98 -0.19
C VAL A 21 5.76 -4.74 0.61
N THR A 22 7.00 -4.67 1.06
CA THR A 22 7.53 -3.45 1.71
C THR A 22 8.08 -2.49 0.65
N PRO A 23 8.16 -1.18 0.92
CA PRO A 23 8.74 -0.22 -0.02
C PRO A 23 10.19 -0.59 -0.37
N SER A 24 10.97 -1.04 0.62
CA SER A 24 12.35 -1.50 0.40
C SER A 24 12.43 -2.71 -0.55
N GLN A 25 11.54 -3.69 -0.41
CA GLN A 25 11.49 -4.85 -1.30
C GLN A 25 11.11 -4.47 -2.74
N ARG A 26 10.20 -3.51 -2.92
CA ARG A 26 9.86 -2.98 -4.25
C ARG A 26 11.04 -2.24 -4.87
N TYR A 27 11.70 -1.38 -4.10
CA TYR A 27 12.88 -0.64 -4.54
C TYR A 27 14.04 -1.58 -4.95
N GLN A 28 14.23 -2.68 -4.22
CA GLN A 28 15.23 -3.70 -4.55
C GLN A 28 14.79 -4.66 -5.68
N GLY A 29 13.60 -4.49 -6.27
CA GLY A 29 13.08 -5.34 -7.34
C GLY A 29 12.74 -6.79 -6.93
N GLN A 30 12.62 -7.07 -5.63
CA GLN A 30 12.35 -8.42 -5.10
C GLN A 30 10.87 -8.79 -5.15
N ASP A 31 10.02 -7.78 -5.32
CA ASP A 31 8.58 -7.86 -5.28
C ASP A 31 7.99 -8.83 -6.32
N LYS A 32 8.47 -8.83 -7.57
CA LYS A 32 7.98 -9.75 -8.61
C LYS A 32 8.10 -11.20 -8.17
N ALA A 33 9.29 -11.61 -7.74
CA ALA A 33 9.55 -12.97 -7.29
C ALA A 33 8.77 -13.33 -6.01
N LEU A 34 8.60 -12.38 -5.09
CA LEU A 34 7.79 -12.58 -3.88
C LEU A 34 6.31 -12.79 -4.19
N LEU A 35 5.77 -12.00 -5.13
CA LEU A 35 4.38 -12.07 -5.54
C LEU A 35 4.08 -13.36 -6.32
N GLU A 36 4.98 -13.79 -7.20
CA GLU A 36 4.87 -15.07 -7.90
C GLU A 36 4.85 -16.25 -6.92
N LYS A 37 5.76 -16.27 -5.93
CA LYS A 37 5.77 -17.30 -4.88
C LYS A 37 4.48 -17.32 -4.08
N ARG A 38 3.94 -16.16 -3.71
CA ARG A 38 2.64 -16.07 -3.01
C ARG A 38 1.49 -16.58 -3.87
N HIS A 39 1.48 -16.25 -5.15
CA HIS A 39 0.48 -16.74 -6.08
C HIS A 39 0.47 -18.26 -6.12
N ALA A 40 1.65 -18.89 -6.25
CA ALA A 40 1.78 -20.35 -6.25
C ALA A 40 1.27 -21.00 -4.95
N VAL A 41 1.65 -20.45 -3.79
CA VAL A 41 1.19 -20.95 -2.47
C VAL A 41 -0.33 -20.89 -2.35
N TYR A 42 -0.94 -19.75 -2.70
CA TYR A 42 -2.39 -19.58 -2.62
C TYR A 42 -3.12 -20.50 -3.60
N HIS A 43 -2.58 -20.68 -4.80
CA HIS A 43 -3.15 -21.57 -5.78
C HIS A 43 -3.11 -23.03 -5.31
N ALA A 44 -1.95 -23.48 -4.80
CA ALA A 44 -1.81 -24.82 -4.23
C ALA A 44 -2.77 -25.04 -3.05
N ALA A 45 -2.88 -24.07 -2.13
CA ALA A 45 -3.79 -24.15 -1.00
C ALA A 45 -5.28 -24.20 -1.42
N ARG A 46 -5.65 -23.51 -2.51
CA ARG A 46 -7.00 -23.57 -3.07
C ARG A 46 -7.27 -24.92 -3.74
N LEU A 47 -6.32 -25.45 -4.51
CA LEU A 47 -6.45 -26.77 -5.13
C LEU A 47 -6.58 -27.89 -4.09
N ALA A 48 -5.85 -27.79 -2.98
CA ALA A 48 -5.88 -28.80 -1.92
C ALA A 48 -7.22 -28.86 -1.17
N ARG A 49 -7.89 -27.71 -0.99
CA ARG A 49 -9.12 -27.61 -0.19
C ARG A 49 -10.13 -26.62 -0.80
N PRO A 50 -10.66 -26.90 -2.01
CA PRO A 50 -11.52 -25.95 -2.72
C PRO A 50 -12.77 -25.56 -1.92
N GLU A 51 -13.29 -26.46 -1.08
CA GLU A 51 -14.47 -26.24 -0.22
C GLU A 51 -14.29 -25.08 0.77
N ARG A 52 -13.05 -24.76 1.17
CA ARG A 52 -12.76 -23.63 2.05
C ARG A 52 -12.89 -22.28 1.35
N TRP A 53 -12.86 -22.26 0.01
CA TRP A 53 -12.73 -21.03 -0.77
C TRP A 53 -14.03 -20.73 -1.53
N ARG A 54 -14.76 -19.69 -1.08
CA ARG A 54 -15.95 -19.20 -1.78
C ARG A 54 -15.61 -18.48 -3.08
N ASN A 55 -14.50 -17.74 -3.10
CA ASN A 55 -14.08 -16.88 -4.20
C ASN A 55 -12.71 -17.30 -4.74
N ALA A 56 -12.28 -16.67 -5.83
CA ALA A 56 -10.91 -16.80 -6.31
C ALA A 56 -9.88 -16.39 -5.24
N THR A 57 -8.65 -16.89 -5.40
CA THR A 57 -7.52 -16.43 -4.58
C THR A 57 -7.30 -14.93 -4.78
N ARG A 58 -6.69 -14.29 -3.78
CA ARG A 58 -6.30 -12.88 -3.90
C ARG A 58 -5.47 -12.66 -5.18
N ASN A 59 -5.70 -11.52 -5.84
CA ASN A 59 -4.85 -11.09 -6.95
C ASN A 59 -3.44 -10.78 -6.43
N TRP A 60 -2.48 -11.60 -6.82
CA TRP A 60 -1.05 -11.43 -6.53
C TRP A 60 -0.27 -10.92 -7.73
N SER A 61 -0.95 -10.41 -8.77
CA SER A 61 -0.27 -9.85 -9.94
C SER A 61 0.50 -8.59 -9.56
N TRP A 62 1.72 -8.50 -10.08
CA TRP A 62 2.55 -7.31 -9.95
C TRP A 62 1.83 -6.07 -10.51
N GLN A 63 2.01 -4.93 -9.85
CA GLN A 63 1.42 -3.66 -10.27
C GLN A 63 2.54 -2.75 -10.75
N ASP A 64 2.44 -2.29 -12.00
CA ASP A 64 3.46 -1.44 -12.63
C ASP A 64 3.53 -0.07 -11.95
N GLU A 65 2.38 0.57 -11.85
CA GLU A 65 2.22 1.87 -11.22
C GLU A 65 1.56 1.74 -9.85
N VAL A 66 2.12 2.45 -8.88
CA VAL A 66 1.53 2.60 -7.56
C VAL A 66 1.62 4.06 -7.18
N GLN A 67 0.47 4.69 -6.98
CA GLN A 67 0.39 6.08 -6.55
C GLN A 67 0.67 6.14 -5.04
N LEU A 68 1.87 6.61 -4.68
CA LEU A 68 2.20 6.98 -3.30
C LEU A 68 1.52 8.30 -3.00
N ASN A 69 0.34 8.23 -2.39
CA ASN A 69 -0.33 9.37 -1.78
C ASN A 69 -0.23 10.64 -2.65
N LEU A 70 -0.58 10.55 -3.93
CA LEU A 70 -1.13 11.74 -4.57
C LEU A 70 -2.30 12.09 -3.68
N ASP A 71 -2.21 13.24 -3.03
CA ASP A 71 -3.36 13.86 -2.42
C ASP A 71 -4.49 13.62 -3.41
N ARG A 72 -5.45 12.77 -3.03
CA ARG A 72 -6.80 13.00 -3.50
C ARG A 72 -6.92 14.48 -3.23
N ALA A 73 -6.95 15.31 -4.27
CA ALA A 73 -7.20 16.73 -4.09
C ALA A 73 -8.31 16.73 -3.07
N ILE A 74 -8.01 17.22 -1.87
CA ILE A 74 -9.01 17.26 -0.82
C ILE A 74 -9.91 18.32 -1.39
N GLU A 75 -10.83 17.91 -2.27
CA GLU A 75 -12.05 18.61 -2.60
C GLU A 75 -12.59 18.89 -1.21
N PRO A 76 -12.47 20.13 -0.72
CA PRO A 76 -12.95 20.41 0.62
C PRO A 76 -14.41 20.03 0.56
N LYS A 77 -14.82 19.01 1.33
CA LYS A 77 -16.24 18.77 1.55
C LYS A 77 -16.75 20.05 2.23
N THR A 78 -17.34 20.91 1.41
CA THR A 78 -17.74 22.29 1.73
C THR A 78 -18.85 22.30 2.80
N PRO A 79 -19.35 23.48 3.23
CA PRO A 79 -18.68 24.76 3.53
C PRO A 79 -19.00 25.19 4.97
N TYR A 80 -18.03 25.65 5.75
CA TYR A 80 -18.35 26.58 6.83
C TYR A 80 -17.52 27.84 6.65
N VAL A 81 -18.23 28.92 6.31
CA VAL A 81 -17.67 30.25 6.16
C VAL A 81 -17.51 30.87 7.55
N ARG A 82 -16.32 31.45 7.74
CA ARG A 82 -15.92 32.46 8.73
C ARG A 82 -15.41 31.90 10.06
N LEU A 83 -14.10 32.06 10.30
CA LEU A 83 -13.55 32.99 11.30
C LEU A 83 -12.08 33.33 10.95
N VAL A 84 -11.87 34.59 10.55
CA VAL A 84 -10.75 35.51 10.87
C VAL A 84 -9.29 35.01 10.85
N VAL A 85 -8.54 35.53 9.86
CA VAL A 85 -7.14 36.02 9.85
C VAL A 85 -6.10 35.36 10.78
N ALA A 86 -5.03 34.77 10.20
CA ALA A 86 -3.66 35.31 10.24
C ALA A 86 -2.62 34.34 9.62
N SER A 87 -1.75 34.91 8.78
CA SER A 87 -0.29 34.71 8.79
C SER A 87 0.32 33.34 8.44
N GLU A 88 0.99 33.32 7.27
CA GLU A 88 2.32 32.71 7.00
C GLU A 88 2.53 31.21 7.26
N PHE A 89 2.71 30.40 6.21
CA PHE A 89 3.46 29.14 6.31
C PHE A 89 4.35 28.93 5.07
N SER A 90 5.64 29.21 5.27
CA SER A 90 6.76 28.89 4.39
C SER A 90 7.30 27.49 4.77
N TRP A 91 7.59 26.65 3.77
CA TRP A 91 8.24 25.37 3.96
C TRP A 91 9.76 25.55 3.81
N ALA A 92 10.49 25.47 4.93
CA ALA A 92 11.91 25.20 4.98
C ALA A 92 12.12 23.89 5.74
#